data_AF-A0A532CTL9-F1
#
_entry.id   AF-A0A532CTL9-F1
#
_cell.length_a   1.000
_cell.length_b   1.000
_cell.length_c   1.000
_cell.angle_alpha   90.00
_cell.angle_beta   90.00
_cell.angle_gamma   90.00
#
_symmetry.space_group_name_H-M   'P 1'
#
loop_
_entity.id
_entity.type
_entity.pdbx_description
1 polymer ?
#
loop_
_entity_poly.entity_id
_entity_poly.type
_entity_poly.pdbx_seq_one_letter_code
_entity_poly.pdbx_strand_id
1 'polypeptide(L)'
;MGSRVPEALAVAAKVARYGGSVVVLIYPNILGHKMTFEREFVAAVRDAAWFGSIGQYGTWWAARNRVEVDVQTRGTQKILSVMASEQLVDLTVQIPKTWRLAMQQTPAPIEAIGEKFVVLGAVQGTVRLVFDVLP
;
A
#
# COMPACT_ATOMS: atom_id res chain seq x y z
N MET A 1 -1.21 29.40 -9.70
CA MET A 1 -1.00 27.99 -9.27
C MET A 1 -2.25 27.41 -8.62
N GLY A 2 -3.00 28.15 -7.78
CA GLY A 2 -4.34 27.71 -7.31
C GLY A 2 -5.30 27.26 -8.44
N SER A 3 -5.29 27.93 -9.59
CA SER A 3 -6.05 27.51 -10.78
C SER A 3 -5.63 26.17 -11.40
N ARG A 4 -4.54 25.54 -10.93
CA ARG A 4 -3.98 24.30 -11.48
C ARG A 4 -4.37 23.04 -10.71
N VAL A 5 -5.20 23.17 -9.66
CA VAL A 5 -5.67 22.02 -8.87
C VAL A 5 -6.36 20.98 -9.77
N PRO A 6 -7.29 21.34 -10.68
CA PRO A 6 -7.95 20.35 -11.55
C PRO A 6 -6.97 19.53 -12.39
N GLU A 7 -5.95 20.17 -12.99
CA GLU A 7 -4.95 19.50 -13.80
C GLU A 7 -4.02 18.63 -12.95
N ALA A 8 -3.65 19.09 -11.75
CA ALA A 8 -2.86 18.29 -10.81
C ALA A 8 -3.62 17.03 -10.36
N LEU A 9 -4.92 17.15 -10.09
CA LEU A 9 -5.79 16.01 -9.77
C LEU A 9 -5.93 15.05 -10.95
N ALA A 10 -6.05 15.57 -12.18
CA ALA A 10 -6.08 14.72 -13.37
C ALA A 10 -4.78 13.91 -13.56
N VAL A 11 -3.63 14.50 -13.24
CA VAL A 11 -2.33 13.79 -13.23
C VAL A 11 -2.30 12.76 -12.10
N ALA A 12 -2.66 13.14 -10.88
CA ALA A 12 -2.67 12.24 -9.73
C ALA A 12 -3.57 11.01 -9.98
N ALA A 13 -4.75 11.21 -10.55
CA ALA A 13 -5.67 10.14 -10.92
C ALA A 13 -5.07 9.18 -11.96
N LYS A 14 -4.28 9.68 -12.92
CA LYS A 14 -3.57 8.82 -13.89
C LYS A 14 -2.47 8.01 -13.21
N VAL A 15 -1.69 8.63 -12.33
CA VAL A 15 -0.60 7.97 -11.58
C VAL A 15 -1.15 6.89 -10.63
N ALA A 16 -2.27 7.17 -9.96
CA ALA A 16 -2.91 6.26 -9.02
C ALA A 16 -3.31 4.91 -9.66
N ARG A 17 -3.69 4.90 -10.95
CA ARG A 17 -4.03 3.67 -11.69
C ARG A 17 -2.89 2.65 -11.74
N TYR A 18 -1.65 3.11 -11.57
CA TYR A 18 -0.45 2.28 -11.60
C TYR A 18 0.20 2.13 -10.21
N GLY A 19 -0.40 2.68 -9.15
CA GLY A 19 0.20 2.71 -7.81
C GLY A 19 1.49 3.54 -7.75
N GLY A 20 1.63 4.56 -8.60
CA GLY A 20 2.84 5.39 -8.66
C GLY A 20 2.89 6.49 -7.58
N SER A 21 3.98 7.26 -7.57
CA SER A 21 4.18 8.38 -6.65
C SER A 21 3.97 9.73 -7.35
N VAL A 22 3.40 10.70 -6.63
CA VAL A 22 3.29 12.09 -7.05
C VAL A 22 4.16 12.95 -6.15
N VAL A 23 5.19 13.58 -6.71
CA VAL A 23 6.09 14.48 -5.96
C VAL A 23 5.73 15.92 -6.30
N VAL A 24 5.21 16.65 -5.31
CA VAL A 24 4.86 18.07 -5.47
C VAL A 24 6.01 18.93 -4.93
N LEU A 25 6.65 19.68 -5.81
CA LEU A 25 7.70 20.64 -5.44
C LEU A 25 7.07 22.01 -5.19
N ILE A 26 7.20 22.52 -3.96
CA ILE A 26 6.72 23.85 -3.57
C ILE A 26 7.88 24.65 -2.97
N TYR A 27 8.29 25.72 -3.66
CA TYR A 27 9.25 26.67 -3.09
C TYR A 27 8.55 27.54 -2.03
N PRO A 28 9.05 27.61 -0.78
CA PRO A 28 8.38 28.30 0.35
C PRO A 28 8.50 29.84 0.29
N ASN A 29 8.82 30.40 -0.86
CA ASN A 29 9.05 31.84 -1.04
C ASN A 29 7.79 32.64 -1.37
N ILE A 30 6.64 31.99 -1.60
CA ILE A 30 5.37 32.65 -1.94
C ILE A 30 4.24 31.97 -1.17
N LEU A 31 3.67 32.67 -0.18
CA LEU A 31 2.64 32.14 0.72
C LEU A 31 1.20 32.27 0.19
N GLY A 32 0.98 32.97 -0.92
CA GLY A 32 -0.36 33.15 -1.50
C GLY A 32 -0.85 31.92 -2.24
N HIS A 33 -1.05 32.05 -3.54
CA HIS A 33 -1.64 31.03 -4.40
C HIS A 33 -0.94 29.66 -4.44
N LYS A 34 0.29 29.52 -3.91
CA LYS A 34 0.97 28.21 -3.77
C LYS A 34 0.51 27.46 -2.52
N MET A 35 0.32 28.17 -1.41
CA MET A 35 -0.23 27.59 -0.17
C MET A 35 -1.69 27.17 -0.37
N THR A 36 -2.49 27.98 -1.09
CA THR A 36 -3.86 27.61 -1.46
C THR A 36 -3.88 26.33 -2.30
N PHE A 37 -3.02 26.24 -3.32
CA PHE A 37 -2.89 25.03 -4.13
C PHE A 37 -2.53 23.81 -3.28
N GLU A 38 -1.54 23.91 -2.40
CA GLU A 38 -1.12 22.81 -1.52
C GLU A 38 -2.29 22.31 -0.67
N ARG A 39 -2.98 23.22 0.01
CA ARG A 39 -4.11 22.87 0.90
C ARG A 39 -5.24 22.19 0.14
N GLU A 40 -5.63 22.76 -1.00
CA GLU A 40 -6.72 22.22 -1.83
C GLU A 40 -6.35 20.87 -2.43
N PHE A 41 -5.12 20.73 -2.96
CA PHE A 41 -4.65 19.48 -3.53
C PHE A 41 -4.53 18.38 -2.48
N VAL A 42 -3.93 18.66 -1.32
CA VAL A 42 -3.82 17.70 -0.20
C VAL A 42 -5.20 17.30 0.28
N ALA A 43 -6.12 18.25 0.50
CA ALA A 43 -7.48 17.95 0.93
C ALA A 43 -8.22 17.03 -0.04
N ALA A 44 -8.00 17.19 -1.35
CA ALA A 44 -8.65 16.39 -2.38
C ALA A 44 -8.09 14.96 -2.53
N VAL A 45 -6.83 14.71 -2.13
CA VAL A 45 -6.18 13.40 -2.32
C VAL A 45 -5.86 12.64 -1.04
N ARG A 46 -6.01 13.27 0.13
CA ARG A 46 -5.63 12.70 1.45
C ARG A 46 -6.23 11.34 1.77
N ASP A 47 -7.46 11.09 1.33
CA ASP A 47 -8.18 9.85 1.67
C ASP A 47 -7.89 8.71 0.68
N ALA A 48 -7.19 9.01 -0.42
CA ALA A 48 -6.91 8.06 -1.50
C ALA A 48 -5.40 7.83 -1.73
N ALA A 49 -4.54 8.47 -0.93
CA ALA A 49 -3.09 8.40 -1.09
C ALA A 49 -2.39 8.24 0.27
N TRP A 50 -1.25 7.56 0.24
CA TRP A 50 -0.31 7.56 1.35
C TRP A 50 0.53 8.85 1.33
N PHE A 51 0.75 9.45 2.50
CA PHE A 51 1.55 10.66 2.68
C PHE A 51 2.76 10.38 3.54
N GLY A 52 3.93 10.77 3.04
CA GLY A 52 5.18 10.69 3.80
C GLY A 52 6.33 11.36 3.05
N SER A 53 7.49 11.34 3.68
CA SER A 53 8.73 11.83 3.08
C SER A 53 9.30 10.86 2.05
N ILE A 54 10.16 11.37 1.16
CA ILE A 54 10.94 10.55 0.22
C ILE A 54 11.77 9.49 0.98
N GLY A 55 12.30 9.85 2.16
CA GLY A 55 13.03 8.92 3.02
C GLY A 55 12.16 7.75 3.50
N GLN A 56 10.96 8.04 4.03
CA GLN A 56 10.01 7.00 4.45
C GLN A 56 9.60 6.09 3.29
N TYR A 57 9.32 6.67 2.11
CA TYR A 57 9.02 5.90 0.90
C TYR A 57 10.18 4.97 0.52
N GLY A 58 11.41 5.49 0.52
CA GLY A 58 12.61 4.72 0.20
C GLY A 58 12.86 3.59 1.19
N THR A 59 12.74 3.85 2.49
CA THR A 59 12.88 2.84 3.55
C THR A 59 11.84 1.73 3.39
N TRP A 60 10.58 2.07 3.16
CA TRP A 60 9.51 1.09 2.95
C TRP A 60 9.79 0.20 1.73
N TRP A 61 10.23 0.79 0.61
CA TRP A 61 10.59 0.01 -0.59
C TRP A 61 11.81 -0.88 -0.40
N ALA A 62 12.83 -0.40 0.32
CA ALA A 62 14.02 -1.19 0.63
C ALA A 62 13.67 -2.42 1.48
N ALA A 63 12.82 -2.26 2.49
CA ALA A 63 12.35 -3.36 3.31
C ALA A 63 11.44 -4.31 2.51
N ARG A 64 10.51 -3.79 1.70
CA ARG A 64 9.63 -4.60 0.83
C ARG A 64 10.43 -5.50 -0.12
N ASN A 65 11.52 -5.00 -0.70
CA ASN A 65 12.35 -5.77 -1.63
C ASN A 65 13.04 -6.99 -0.99
N ARG A 66 13.09 -7.05 0.35
CA ARG A 66 13.63 -8.20 1.11
C ARG A 66 12.54 -9.14 1.59
N VAL A 67 11.27 -8.83 1.32
CA VAL A 67 10.16 -9.71 1.71
C VAL A 67 10.20 -10.97 0.86
N GLU A 68 10.20 -12.11 1.53
CA GLU A 68 10.06 -13.41 0.89
C GLU A 68 8.62 -13.90 1.02
N VAL A 69 8.10 -14.48 -0.06
CA VAL A 69 6.74 -15.02 -0.12
C VAL A 69 6.81 -16.45 -0.65
N ASP A 70 6.26 -17.38 0.11
CA ASP A 70 6.14 -18.79 -0.26
C ASP A 70 4.70 -19.28 -0.11
N VAL A 71 4.31 -20.27 -0.92
CA VAL A 71 2.98 -20.88 -0.87
C VAL A 71 3.12 -22.39 -0.85
N GLN A 72 2.65 -23.00 0.23
CA GLN A 72 2.53 -24.45 0.34
C GLN A 72 1.09 -24.90 0.10
N THR A 73 0.92 -26.05 -0.56
CA THR A 73 -0.39 -26.67 -0.74
C THR A 73 -0.56 -27.80 0.25
N ARG A 74 -1.65 -27.82 1.01
CA ARG A 74 -2.03 -28.93 1.90
C ARG A 74 -3.48 -29.31 1.65
N GLY A 75 -3.69 -30.41 0.94
CA GLY A 75 -5.02 -30.79 0.47
C GLY A 75 -5.62 -29.70 -0.42
N THR A 76 -6.78 -29.19 -0.04
CA THR A 76 -7.49 -28.09 -0.72
C THR A 76 -7.08 -26.69 -0.23
N GLN A 77 -6.17 -26.59 0.73
CA GLN A 77 -5.74 -25.32 1.32
C GLN A 77 -4.40 -24.85 0.79
N LYS A 78 -4.22 -23.53 0.80
CA LYS A 78 -2.97 -22.84 0.49
C LYS A 78 -2.47 -22.14 1.74
N ILE A 79 -1.23 -22.42 2.13
CA ILE A 79 -0.57 -21.78 3.25
C ILE A 79 0.43 -20.79 2.68
N LEU A 80 0.08 -19.51 2.73
CA LEU A 80 0.94 -18.40 2.36
C LEU A 80 1.85 -18.07 3.55
N SER A 81 3.16 -18.10 3.33
CA SER A 81 4.16 -17.60 4.27
C SER A 81 4.74 -16.29 3.74
N VAL A 82 4.72 -15.25 4.55
CA VAL A 82 5.35 -13.96 4.27
C VAL A 82 6.42 -13.73 5.33
N MET A 83 7.68 -13.58 4.90
CA MET A 83 8.79 -13.29 5.80
C MET A 83 9.33 -11.88 5.52
N ALA A 84 9.42 -11.06 6.56
CA ALA A 84 10.04 -9.73 6.50
C ALA A 84 11.15 -9.62 7.55
N SER A 85 12.38 -9.33 7.12
CA SER A 85 13.53 -9.12 8.03
C SER A 85 13.46 -7.79 8.78
N GLU A 86 12.76 -6.82 8.20
CA GLU A 86 12.56 -5.47 8.74
C GLU A 86 11.06 -5.25 8.93
N GLN A 87 10.69 -4.37 9.87
CA GLN A 87 9.29 -4.05 10.09
C GLN A 87 8.71 -3.29 8.89
N LEU A 88 7.60 -3.80 8.36
CA LEU A 88 6.80 -3.13 7.32
C LEU A 88 5.40 -2.89 7.86
N VAL A 89 4.80 -1.78 7.44
CA VAL A 89 3.38 -1.48 7.66
C VAL A 89 2.65 -1.47 6.32
N ASP A 90 1.37 -1.81 6.35
CA ASP A 90 0.46 -1.82 5.20
C ASP A 90 0.97 -2.62 3.99
N LEU A 91 1.60 -3.77 4.25
CA LEU A 91 2.06 -4.65 3.18
C LEU A 91 0.87 -5.33 2.50
N THR A 92 0.60 -4.92 1.26
CA THR A 92 -0.41 -5.57 0.43
C THR A 92 0.16 -6.82 -0.23
N VAL A 93 -0.45 -7.97 0.03
CA VAL A 93 -0.16 -9.22 -0.68
C VAL A 93 -1.28 -9.48 -1.68
N GLN A 94 -0.93 -9.59 -2.97
CA GLN A 94 -1.86 -9.99 -4.01
C GLN A 94 -2.07 -11.51 -3.96
N ILE A 95 -3.33 -11.93 -3.99
CA ILE A 95 -3.74 -13.34 -3.97
C ILE A 95 -4.68 -13.63 -5.15
N PRO A 96 -4.75 -14.89 -5.60
CA PRO A 96 -5.74 -15.30 -6.60
C PRO A 96 -7.18 -15.06 -6.13
N LYS A 97 -8.08 -14.71 -7.05
CA LYS A 97 -9.52 -14.54 -6.76
C LYS A 97 -10.20 -15.75 -6.14
N THR A 98 -9.65 -16.93 -6.42
CA THR A 98 -10.16 -18.20 -5.91
C THR A 98 -9.73 -18.46 -4.47
N TRP A 99 -8.94 -17.60 -3.84
CA TRP A 99 -8.47 -17.84 -2.48
C TRP A 99 -9.31 -17.04 -1.50
N ARG A 100 -9.82 -17.72 -0.46
CA ARG A 100 -10.53 -17.09 0.65
C ARG A 100 -9.76 -17.32 1.93
N LEU A 101 -9.43 -16.25 2.66
CA LEU A 101 -8.74 -16.37 3.95
C LEU A 101 -9.62 -17.18 4.91
N ALA A 102 -9.09 -18.32 5.36
CA ALA A 102 -9.77 -19.21 6.29
C ALA A 102 -9.30 -18.98 7.72
N MET A 103 -7.99 -18.81 7.92
CA MET A 103 -7.39 -18.66 9.24
C MET A 103 -6.03 -17.97 9.16
N GLN A 104 -5.63 -17.29 10.24
CA GLN A 104 -4.25 -16.90 10.46
C GLN A 104 -3.55 -17.96 11.32
N GLN A 105 -2.55 -18.64 10.77
CA GLN A 105 -1.75 -19.59 11.55
C GLN A 105 -0.75 -18.86 12.45
N THR A 106 -0.20 -17.74 11.98
CA THR A 106 0.51 -16.77 12.83
C THR A 106 -0.34 -15.51 12.92
N PRO A 107 -0.67 -15.00 14.12
CA PRO A 107 -1.39 -13.75 14.27
C PRO A 107 -0.64 -12.58 13.64
N ALA A 108 -1.33 -11.79 12.83
CA ALA A 108 -0.87 -10.52 12.28
C ALA A 108 -2.06 -9.56 12.16
N PRO A 109 -1.85 -8.24 12.38
CA PRO A 109 -2.89 -7.26 12.12
C PRO A 109 -3.24 -7.27 10.62
N ILE A 110 -4.53 -7.38 10.31
CA ILE A 110 -5.06 -7.29 8.96
C ILE A 110 -5.91 -6.03 8.88
N GLU A 111 -5.49 -5.08 8.04
CA GLU A 111 -6.19 -3.80 7.85
C GLU A 111 -7.35 -3.94 6.86
N ALA A 112 -7.16 -4.77 5.83
CA ALA A 112 -8.16 -4.99 4.80
C ALA A 112 -8.02 -6.36 4.13
N ILE A 113 -9.14 -6.89 3.66
CA ILE A 113 -9.23 -8.09 2.83
C ILE A 113 -10.13 -7.75 1.65
N GLY A 114 -9.64 -8.01 0.43
CA GLY A 114 -10.42 -7.90 -0.79
C GLY A 114 -10.41 -9.21 -1.58
N GLU A 115 -11.12 -9.26 -2.71
CA GLU A 115 -11.17 -10.46 -3.56
C GLU A 115 -9.80 -10.92 -4.07
N LYS A 116 -8.82 -10.01 -4.17
CA LYS A 116 -7.51 -10.27 -4.76
C LYS A 116 -6.35 -9.89 -3.85
N PHE A 117 -6.61 -9.49 -2.61
CA PHE A 117 -5.54 -9.01 -1.75
C PHE A 117 -5.86 -9.16 -0.28
N VAL A 118 -4.79 -9.19 0.52
CA VAL A 118 -4.83 -8.99 1.97
C VAL A 118 -3.81 -7.91 2.31
N VAL A 119 -4.19 -6.95 3.16
CA VAL A 119 -3.28 -5.91 3.67
C VAL A 119 -2.88 -6.27 5.09
N LEU A 120 -1.59 -6.60 5.27
CA LEU A 120 -0.99 -6.81 6.58
C LEU A 120 -0.62 -5.45 7.17
N GLY A 121 -1.27 -5.05 8.26
CA GLY A 121 -1.06 -3.74 8.90
C GLY A 121 0.34 -3.56 9.47
N ALA A 122 0.94 -4.66 9.93
CA ALA A 122 2.32 -4.73 10.37
C ALA A 122 2.87 -6.14 10.16
N VAL A 123 4.08 -6.25 9.65
CA VAL A 123 4.79 -7.53 9.47
C VAL A 123 6.26 -7.37 9.86
N GLN A 124 6.72 -8.29 10.71
CA GLN A 124 8.12 -8.53 11.02
C GLN A 124 8.28 -10.00 11.40
N GLY A 125 9.33 -10.66 10.92
CA GLY A 125 9.45 -12.11 11.01
C GLY A 125 8.52 -12.82 10.03
N THR A 126 8.06 -14.03 10.38
CA THR A 126 7.21 -14.87 9.52
C THR A 126 5.74 -14.79 9.90
N VAL A 127 4.90 -14.35 8.98
CA VAL A 127 3.43 -14.43 9.06
C VAL A 127 2.93 -15.56 8.17
N ARG A 128 2.00 -16.37 8.69
CA ARG A 128 1.39 -17.48 7.94
C ARG A 128 -0.11 -17.34 7.89
N LEU A 129 -0.64 -17.31 6.67
CA LEU A 129 -2.07 -17.21 6.38
C LEU A 129 -2.53 -18.48 5.65
N VAL A 130 -3.67 -19.03 6.05
CA VAL A 130 -4.28 -20.20 5.45
C VAL A 130 -5.49 -19.77 4.63
N PHE A 131 -5.53 -20.21 3.37
CA PHE A 131 -6.60 -19.93 2.44
C PHE A 131 -7.28 -21.22 1.98
N ASP A 132 -8.60 -21.19 1.88
CA ASP A 132 -9.37 -22.17 1.12
C ASP A 132 -9.34 -21.78 -0.35
N VAL A 133 -9.27 -22.79 -1.24
CA VAL A 133 -9.44 -22.58 -2.68
C VAL A 133 -10.90 -22.81 -3.05
N LEU A 134 -11.55 -21.74 -3.48
CA LEU A 134 -12.88 -21.72 -4.06
C LEU A 134 -12.86 -22.38 -5.45
N PRO A 135 -13.95 -23.05 -5.84
CA PRO A 135 -14.10 -23.67 -7.16
C PRO A 135 -14.07 -22.65 -8.31
#